data_AF-A0AAV1LGK7-F1
#
_entry.id   AF-A0AAV1LGK7-F1
#
_cell.length_a   1.000
_cell.length_b   1.000
_cell.length_c   1.000
_cell.angle_alpha   90.00
_cell.angle_beta   90.00
_cell.angle_gamma   90.00
#
_symmetry.space_group_name_H-M   'P 1'
#
loop_
_entity.id
_entity.type
_entity.pdbx_description
1 polymer ?
#
loop_
_entity_poly.entity_id
_entity_poly.type
_entity_poly.pdbx_seq_one_letter_code
_entity_poly.pdbx_strand_id
1 'polypeptide(L)'
;MSKVKLNLIAAACENMGIGINGTLPWKLKKEMTYFTTMTTKVKDNNKINAVIMGRITWDCIPNKYRPLHNRVNIVLTHHVDDVKAKVPDGVVVVPSLDEAIRYIEGREDIESTWVIGGSAIYKAAMEHENCGKIYLTEIQKSFNCDTFFPNIDKQQFHLVDEEEIPGERQLEGDISYFFRVYKKL
;
A
#
# COMPACT_ATOMS: atom_id res chain seq x y z
N MET A 1 13.80 -4.56 18.54
CA MET A 1 12.94 -4.72 17.36
C MET A 1 11.95 -3.57 17.35
N SER A 2 11.83 -2.90 16.21
CA SER A 2 10.90 -1.78 16.04
C SER A 2 9.44 -2.20 16.30
N LYS A 3 8.63 -1.31 16.88
CA LYS A 3 7.19 -1.56 17.10
C LYS A 3 6.34 -1.33 15.85
N VAL A 4 6.91 -0.68 14.83
CA VAL A 4 6.19 -0.37 13.58
C VAL A 4 5.95 -1.66 12.81
N LYS A 5 4.73 -1.83 12.30
CA LYS A 5 4.38 -2.92 11.39
C LYS A 5 4.04 -2.36 10.03
N LEU A 6 4.69 -2.87 8.99
CA LEU A 6 4.45 -2.49 7.61
C LEU A 6 3.31 -3.34 7.06
N ASN A 7 2.07 -2.83 7.10
CA ASN A 7 0.96 -3.50 6.42
C ASN A 7 0.98 -3.14 4.95
N LEU A 8 1.00 -4.13 4.06
CA LEU A 8 0.95 -3.91 2.62
C LEU A 8 -0.51 -3.88 2.19
N ILE A 9 -0.89 -3.00 1.27
CA ILE A 9 -2.20 -3.02 0.64
C ILE A 9 -2.09 -2.81 -0.87
N ALA A 10 -2.74 -3.68 -1.64
CA ALA A 10 -2.70 -3.66 -3.11
C ALA A 10 -3.96 -4.30 -3.71
N ALA A 11 -4.25 -3.98 -4.97
CA ALA A 11 -5.15 -4.75 -5.81
C ALA A 11 -4.35 -5.33 -6.98
N ALA A 12 -4.53 -6.62 -7.25
CA ALA A 12 -3.84 -7.31 -8.32
C ALA A 12 -4.81 -8.15 -9.15
N CYS A 13 -4.64 -8.17 -10.46
CA CYS A 13 -5.35 -9.08 -11.36
C CYS A 13 -4.79 -10.51 -11.30
N GLU A 14 -5.44 -11.45 -11.96
CA GLU A 14 -5.14 -12.90 -11.85
C GLU A 14 -3.68 -13.26 -12.12
N ASN A 15 -2.99 -12.50 -12.97
CA ASN A 15 -1.56 -12.68 -13.26
C ASN A 15 -0.64 -11.89 -12.31
N MET A 16 -1.16 -11.47 -11.15
CA MET A 16 -0.53 -10.57 -10.18
C MET A 16 -0.19 -9.18 -10.73
N GLY A 17 -0.78 -8.77 -11.86
CA GLY A 17 -0.56 -7.44 -12.41
C GLY A 17 -1.19 -6.34 -11.56
N ILE A 18 -0.49 -5.24 -11.36
CA ILE A 18 -0.93 -4.09 -10.53
C ILE A 18 -0.91 -2.76 -11.28
N GLY A 19 -0.47 -2.75 -12.53
CA GLY A 19 -0.36 -1.52 -13.31
C GLY A 19 0.08 -1.75 -14.74
N ILE A 20 -0.24 -0.77 -15.58
CA ILE A 20 0.22 -0.64 -16.96
C ILE A 20 0.48 0.84 -17.24
N ASN A 21 1.68 1.18 -17.75
CA ASN A 21 2.09 2.54 -18.10
C ASN A 21 1.81 3.57 -16.99
N GLY A 22 2.03 3.19 -15.72
CA GLY A 22 1.80 4.05 -14.57
C GLY A 22 0.33 4.29 -14.20
N THR A 23 -0.60 3.48 -14.72
CA THR A 23 -2.03 3.55 -14.41
C THR A 23 -2.57 2.19 -13.99
N LEU A 24 -3.71 2.16 -13.30
CA LEU A 24 -4.43 0.92 -13.03
C LEU A 24 -5.20 0.49 -14.30
N PRO A 25 -5.14 -0.78 -14.74
CA PRO A 25 -5.84 -1.24 -15.95
C PRO A 25 -7.35 -1.42 -15.75
N TRP A 26 -7.85 -1.16 -14.54
CA TRP A 26 -9.26 -1.23 -14.17
C TRP A 26 -9.72 0.07 -13.48
N LYS A 27 -11.04 0.22 -13.38
CA LYS A 27 -11.68 1.30 -12.63
C LYS A 27 -12.72 0.72 -11.68
N LEU A 28 -12.26 0.33 -10.50
CA LEU A 28 -13.07 -0.27 -9.44
C LEU A 28 -13.26 0.74 -8.32
N LYS A 29 -14.38 1.46 -8.32
CA LYS A 29 -14.67 2.51 -7.33
C LYS A 29 -14.86 1.94 -5.94
N LYS A 30 -15.50 0.77 -5.80
CA LYS A 30 -15.71 0.14 -4.49
C LYS A 30 -14.38 -0.32 -3.89
N GLU A 31 -13.49 -0.86 -4.72
CA GLU A 31 -12.12 -1.22 -4.32
C GLU A 31 -11.32 0.02 -3.90
N MET A 32 -11.36 1.11 -4.68
CA MET A 32 -10.69 2.35 -4.30
C MET A 32 -11.22 2.96 -2.99
N THR A 33 -12.53 2.83 -2.74
CA THR A 33 -13.16 3.20 -1.46
C THR A 33 -12.64 2.31 -0.32
N TYR A 34 -12.49 1.01 -0.55
CA TYR A 34 -11.89 0.09 0.42
C TYR A 34 -10.44 0.47 0.71
N PHE A 35 -9.59 0.66 -0.30
CA PHE A 35 -8.21 1.13 -0.15
C PHE A 35 -8.14 2.43 0.65
N THR A 36 -8.98 3.41 0.30
CA THR A 36 -9.03 4.69 1.00
C THR A 36 -9.40 4.48 2.47
N THR A 37 -10.48 3.74 2.73
CA THR A 37 -10.96 3.45 4.08
C THR A 37 -9.90 2.75 4.93
N MET A 38 -9.28 1.67 4.43
CA MET A 38 -8.24 0.94 5.13
C MET A 38 -7.05 1.83 5.49
N THR A 39 -6.63 2.68 4.55
CA THR A 39 -5.46 3.53 4.75
C THR A 39 -5.76 4.80 5.55
N THR A 40 -7.02 5.22 5.73
CA THR A 40 -7.38 6.42 6.52
C THR A 40 -8.04 6.13 7.86
N LYS A 41 -8.72 5.00 8.02
CA LYS A 41 -9.47 4.67 9.25
C LYS A 41 -8.51 4.55 10.43
N VAL A 42 -8.84 5.25 11.51
CA VAL A 42 -8.15 5.19 12.80
C VAL A 42 -9.16 4.83 13.89
N LYS A 43 -8.69 4.23 14.97
CA LYS A 43 -9.48 3.93 16.18
C LYS A 43 -9.48 5.11 17.13
N ASP A 44 -8.34 5.79 17.26
CA ASP A 44 -8.21 7.04 18.00
C ASP A 44 -8.28 8.24 17.04
N ASN A 45 -9.30 9.08 17.21
CA ASN A 45 -9.53 10.25 16.35
C ASN A 45 -8.44 11.34 16.49
N ASN A 46 -7.54 11.24 17.48
CA ASN A 46 -6.37 12.11 17.61
C ASN A 46 -5.16 11.60 16.80
N LYS A 47 -5.29 10.43 16.17
CA LYS A 47 -4.22 9.80 15.39
C LYS A 47 -4.47 9.87 13.90
N ILE A 48 -3.42 9.60 13.15
CA ILE A 48 -3.39 9.54 11.69
C ILE A 48 -2.67 8.27 11.25
N ASN A 49 -2.94 7.81 10.04
CA ASN A 49 -2.17 6.72 9.43
C ASN A 49 -1.05 7.26 8.54
N ALA A 50 0.01 6.47 8.37
CA ALA A 50 1.06 6.74 7.41
C ALA A 50 0.92 5.84 6.17
N VAL A 51 1.17 6.42 4.99
CA VAL A 51 1.29 5.69 3.72
C VAL A 51 2.70 5.83 3.18
N ILE A 52 3.34 4.70 2.88
CA ILE A 52 4.68 4.60 2.33
C ILE A 52 4.58 4.15 0.88
N MET A 53 5.22 4.88 -0.02
CA MET A 53 5.26 4.55 -1.43
C MET A 53 6.61 4.88 -2.07
N GLY A 54 6.92 4.24 -3.19
CA GLY A 54 8.08 4.60 -4.01
C GLY A 54 7.82 5.85 -4.85
N ARG A 55 8.90 6.54 -5.25
CA ARG A 55 8.82 7.74 -6.12
C ARG A 55 7.99 7.53 -7.38
N ILE A 56 8.13 6.39 -8.05
CA ILE A 56 7.36 6.10 -9.29
C ILE A 56 5.86 6.08 -8.99
N THR A 57 5.44 5.40 -7.91
CA THR A 57 4.03 5.38 -7.50
C THR A 57 3.51 6.77 -7.16
N TRP A 58 4.31 7.56 -6.45
CA TRP A 58 3.98 8.97 -6.18
C TRP A 58 3.75 9.79 -7.45
N ASP A 59 4.57 9.58 -8.48
CA ASP A 59 4.44 10.26 -9.78
C ASP A 59 3.22 9.81 -10.58
N CYS A 60 2.79 8.55 -10.41
CA CYS A 60 1.61 7.99 -11.05
C CYS A 60 0.29 8.47 -10.43
N ILE A 61 0.28 8.89 -9.16
CA ILE A 61 -0.92 9.42 -8.52
C ILE A 61 -1.26 10.78 -9.17
N PRO A 62 -2.48 10.97 -9.72
CA PRO A 62 -2.84 12.25 -10.33
C PRO A 62 -2.67 13.42 -9.37
N ASN A 63 -2.15 14.55 -9.87
CA ASN A 63 -1.86 15.75 -9.06
C ASN A 63 -3.00 16.16 -8.11
N LYS A 64 -4.26 16.09 -8.56
CA LYS A 64 -5.43 16.45 -7.76
C LYS A 64 -5.72 15.52 -6.56
N TYR A 65 -5.04 14.37 -6.49
CA TYR A 65 -5.20 13.38 -5.43
C TYR A 65 -3.93 13.21 -4.58
N ARG A 66 -2.82 13.91 -4.91
CA ARG A 66 -1.58 13.89 -4.10
C ARG A 66 -1.36 15.24 -3.40
N PRO A 67 -0.94 15.25 -2.12
CA PRO A 67 -0.79 14.10 -1.24
C PRO A 67 -2.14 13.43 -0.93
N LEU A 68 -2.10 12.14 -0.58
CA LEU A 68 -3.30 11.42 -0.18
C LEU A 68 -3.82 12.03 1.13
N HIS A 69 -5.02 12.63 1.10
CA HIS A 69 -5.60 13.34 2.25
C HIS A 69 -5.77 12.44 3.48
N ASN A 70 -5.70 13.05 4.67
CA ASN A 70 -5.86 12.42 5.99
C ASN A 70 -4.86 11.28 6.28
N ARG A 71 -3.69 11.34 5.66
CA ARG A 71 -2.56 10.41 5.86
C ARG A 71 -1.24 11.17 5.84
N VAL A 72 -0.27 10.70 6.61
CA VAL A 72 1.13 11.10 6.46
C VAL A 72 1.68 10.41 5.22
N ASN A 73 2.08 11.17 4.21
CA ASN A 73 2.60 10.62 2.95
C ASN A 73 4.12 10.54 3.01
N ILE A 74 4.67 9.33 2.83
CA ILE A 74 6.12 9.06 2.86
C ILE A 74 6.54 8.50 1.50
N VAL A 75 7.46 9.20 0.82
CA VAL A 75 7.97 8.85 -0.50
C VAL A 75 9.41 8.36 -0.39
N LEU A 76 9.65 7.15 -0.88
CA LEU A 76 10.96 6.51 -0.91
C LEU A 76 11.71 6.81 -2.21
N THR A 77 12.94 7.32 -2.08
CA THR A 77 13.81 7.65 -3.22
C THR A 77 15.28 7.80 -2.79
N HIS A 78 16.21 7.33 -3.62
CA HIS A 78 17.64 7.62 -3.40
C HIS A 78 18.01 9.09 -3.68
N HIS A 79 17.18 9.82 -4.42
CA HIS A 79 17.37 11.25 -4.74
C HIS A 79 16.52 12.12 -3.81
N VAL A 80 16.83 12.11 -2.51
CA VAL A 80 15.98 12.73 -1.48
C VAL A 80 15.80 14.22 -1.70
N ASP A 81 16.90 14.98 -1.83
CA ASP A 81 16.85 16.44 -1.92
C ASP A 81 16.09 16.92 -3.18
N ASP A 82 16.34 16.27 -4.33
CA ASP A 82 15.68 16.60 -5.60
C ASP A 82 14.16 16.41 -5.55
N VAL A 83 13.70 15.34 -4.90
CA VAL A 83 12.28 15.02 -4.77
C VAL A 83 11.65 15.89 -3.70
N LYS A 84 12.33 16.10 -2.56
CA LYS A 84 11.87 16.96 -1.47
C LYS A 84 11.61 18.39 -1.94
N ALA A 85 12.42 18.92 -2.86
CA ALA A 85 12.23 20.24 -3.45
C ALA A 85 10.99 20.36 -4.37
N LYS A 86 10.37 19.24 -4.78
CA LYS A 86 9.27 19.19 -5.75
C LYS A 86 7.93 18.72 -5.18
N VAL A 87 7.93 18.11 -4.00
CA VAL A 87 6.71 17.67 -3.32
C VAL A 87 6.13 18.80 -2.47
N PRO A 88 4.81 18.81 -2.24
CA PRO A 88 4.19 19.77 -1.32
C PRO A 88 4.73 19.63 0.12
N ASP A 89 4.61 20.72 0.89
CA ASP A 89 4.91 20.71 2.32
C ASP A 89 4.13 19.61 3.06
N GLY A 90 4.77 19.00 4.05
CA GLY A 90 4.21 17.90 4.84
C GLY A 90 4.38 16.51 4.21
N VAL A 91 4.83 16.41 2.95
CA VAL A 91 5.28 15.13 2.38
C VAL A 91 6.67 14.80 2.89
N VAL A 92 6.82 13.59 3.43
CA VAL A 92 8.08 13.09 3.96
C VAL A 92 8.82 12.37 2.83
N VAL A 93 10.10 12.68 2.63
CA VAL A 93 10.93 12.04 1.60
C VAL A 93 12.16 11.44 2.27
N VAL A 94 12.34 10.13 2.12
CA VAL A 94 13.42 9.37 2.78
C VAL A 94 14.01 8.30 1.85
N PRO A 95 15.23 7.82 2.09
CA PRO A 95 15.92 6.94 1.14
C PRO A 95 15.56 5.45 1.24
N SER A 96 14.92 5.02 2.33
CA SER A 96 14.67 3.59 2.58
C SER A 96 13.46 3.34 3.48
N LEU A 97 13.04 2.08 3.57
CA LEU A 97 12.04 1.63 4.53
C LEU A 97 12.51 1.84 5.98
N ASP A 98 13.80 1.61 6.27
CA ASP A 98 14.37 1.82 7.61
C ASP A 98 14.25 3.29 8.06
N GLU A 99 14.53 4.24 7.17
CA GLU A 99 14.37 5.66 7.48
C GLU A 99 12.90 6.06 7.62
N ALA A 100 12.00 5.45 6.83
CA ALA A 100 10.56 5.64 7.02
C ALA A 100 10.09 5.10 8.37
N ILE A 101 10.54 3.91 8.77
CA ILE A 101 10.26 3.32 10.08
C ILE A 101 10.77 4.22 11.19
N ARG A 102 12.02 4.69 11.11
CA ARG A 102 12.60 5.59 12.13
C ARG A 102 11.81 6.89 12.26
N TYR A 103 11.39 7.48 11.13
CA TYR A 103 10.54 8.66 11.14
C TYR A 103 9.20 8.38 11.84
N ILE A 104 8.59 7.22 11.58
CA ILE A 104 7.31 6.82 12.20
C ILE A 104 7.48 6.53 13.69
N GLU A 105 8.56 5.88 14.10
CA GLU A 105 8.82 5.58 15.52
C GLU A 105 8.94 6.83 16.39
N GLY A 106 9.40 7.94 15.82
CA GLY A 106 9.44 9.23 16.50
C GLY A 106 8.08 9.92 16.66
N ARG A 107 6.98 9.29 16.24
CA ARG A 107 5.65 9.89 16.18
C ARG A 107 4.59 9.07 16.92
N GLU A 108 4.08 9.64 18.00
CA GLU A 108 2.99 9.02 18.79
C GLU A 108 1.60 9.17 18.15
N ASP A 109 1.47 10.11 17.20
CA ASP A 109 0.22 10.38 16.49
C ASP A 109 -0.03 9.40 15.33
N ILE A 110 0.93 8.51 15.00
CA ILE A 110 0.73 7.50 13.95
C ILE A 110 0.10 6.24 14.54
N GLU A 111 -1.08 5.84 14.05
CA GLU A 111 -1.76 4.61 14.49
C GLU A 111 -1.34 3.38 13.67
N SER A 112 -1.40 3.48 12.33
CA SER A 112 -1.05 2.37 11.43
C SER A 112 -0.19 2.83 10.26
N THR A 113 0.64 1.92 9.75
CA THR A 113 1.53 2.14 8.61
C THR A 113 1.14 1.25 7.45
N TRP A 114 0.98 1.85 6.27
CA TRP A 114 0.52 1.20 5.05
C TRP A 114 1.53 1.36 3.92
N VAL A 115 2.11 0.26 3.45
CA VAL A 115 2.90 0.23 2.22
C VAL A 115 1.94 0.10 1.05
N ILE A 116 1.91 1.10 0.17
CA ILE A 116 0.96 1.19 -0.95
C ILE A 116 1.64 1.04 -2.32
N GLY A 117 2.88 0.54 -2.32
CA GLY A 117 3.60 0.14 -3.52
C GLY A 117 4.68 1.12 -3.99
N GLY A 118 5.22 0.97 -5.19
CA GLY A 118 4.92 -0.07 -6.18
C GLY A 118 5.67 -1.38 -5.95
N SER A 119 5.79 -2.18 -7.01
CA SER A 119 6.37 -3.55 -6.99
C SER A 119 7.66 -3.67 -6.17
N ALA A 120 8.64 -2.79 -6.40
CA ALA A 120 9.92 -2.82 -5.68
C ALA A 120 9.76 -2.56 -4.17
N ILE A 121 8.87 -1.65 -3.78
CA ILE A 121 8.62 -1.31 -2.37
C ILE A 121 7.82 -2.42 -1.69
N TYR A 122 6.83 -3.01 -2.38
CA TYR A 122 6.14 -4.19 -1.88
C TYR A 122 7.13 -5.33 -1.60
N LYS A 123 8.03 -5.62 -2.55
CA LYS A 123 9.03 -6.69 -2.38
C LYS A 123 9.91 -6.44 -1.16
N ALA A 124 10.48 -5.24 -1.07
CA ALA A 124 11.33 -4.85 0.06
C ALA A 124 10.57 -4.95 1.41
N ALA A 125 9.31 -4.53 1.44
CA ALA A 125 8.49 -4.61 2.66
C ALA A 125 8.15 -6.05 3.07
N MET A 126 7.92 -6.96 2.12
CA MET A 126 7.68 -8.39 2.39
C MET A 126 8.92 -9.09 2.98
N GLU A 127 10.10 -8.72 2.48
CA GLU A 127 11.40 -9.25 2.92
C GLU A 127 11.84 -8.66 4.27
N HIS A 128 11.31 -7.49 4.65
CA HIS A 128 11.67 -6.78 5.89
C HIS A 128 11.24 -7.53 7.17
N GLU A 129 11.98 -7.32 8.27
CA GLU A 129 11.62 -7.87 9.59
C GLU A 129 10.33 -7.25 10.18
N ASN A 130 10.05 -6.00 9.82
CA ASN A 130 8.82 -5.28 10.18
C ASN A 130 7.61 -5.62 9.31
N CYS A 131 7.72 -6.57 8.37
CA CYS A 131 6.58 -7.01 7.56
C CYS A 131 5.38 -7.34 8.47
N GLY A 132 4.27 -6.66 8.22
CA GLY A 132 2.98 -6.90 8.85
C GLY A 132 2.16 -7.88 8.03
N LYS A 133 0.91 -7.51 7.77
CA LYS A 133 -0.02 -8.28 6.92
C LYS A 133 -0.03 -7.72 5.49
N ILE A 134 -0.39 -8.56 4.53
CA ILE A 134 -0.65 -8.17 3.14
C ILE A 134 -2.16 -8.20 2.91
N TYR A 135 -2.76 -7.05 2.67
CA TYR A 135 -4.15 -6.87 2.29
C TYR A 135 -4.22 -6.81 0.77
N LEU A 136 -4.59 -7.92 0.13
CA LEU A 136 -4.61 -8.06 -1.31
C LEU A 136 -6.06 -8.14 -1.80
N THR A 137 -6.47 -7.20 -2.63
CA THR A 137 -7.66 -7.36 -3.46
C THR A 137 -7.31 -8.23 -4.67
N GLU A 138 -7.81 -9.46 -4.69
CA GLU A 138 -7.59 -10.43 -5.77
C GLU A 138 -8.66 -10.28 -6.84
N ILE A 139 -8.33 -9.60 -7.93
CA ILE A 139 -9.22 -9.37 -9.05
C ILE A 139 -9.25 -10.60 -9.95
N GLN A 140 -10.42 -11.19 -10.11
CA GLN A 140 -10.67 -12.41 -10.92
C GLN A 140 -10.91 -12.06 -12.40
N LYS A 141 -9.99 -11.27 -12.96
CA LYS A 141 -9.95 -10.94 -14.38
C LYS A 141 -8.52 -10.62 -14.76
N SER A 142 -8.05 -11.16 -15.87
CA SER A 142 -6.73 -10.87 -16.42
C SER A 142 -6.72 -9.55 -17.21
N PHE A 143 -5.62 -8.81 -17.10
CA PHE A 143 -5.36 -7.57 -17.85
C PHE A 143 -3.92 -7.55 -18.37
N ASN A 144 -3.67 -6.74 -19.40
CA ASN A 144 -2.31 -6.43 -19.84
C ASN A 144 -1.65 -5.53 -18.80
N CYS A 145 -0.52 -5.98 -18.24
CA CYS A 145 0.21 -5.31 -17.18
C CYS A 145 1.71 -5.32 -17.50
N ASP A 146 2.41 -4.27 -17.09
CA ASP A 146 3.88 -4.17 -17.12
C ASP A 146 4.50 -4.20 -15.72
N THR A 147 3.65 -4.03 -14.70
CA THR A 147 4.03 -3.95 -13.30
C THR A 147 3.25 -4.99 -12.51
N PHE A 148 3.95 -5.78 -11.70
CA PHE A 148 3.38 -6.94 -11.00
C PHE A 148 3.64 -6.86 -9.50
N PHE A 149 2.68 -7.31 -8.70
CA PHE A 149 2.87 -7.56 -7.28
C PHE A 149 3.87 -8.72 -7.10
N PRO A 150 4.79 -8.64 -6.12
CA PRO A 150 5.73 -9.74 -5.87
C PRO A 150 5.00 -11.03 -5.53
N ASN A 151 5.57 -12.17 -5.93
CA ASN A 151 4.97 -13.47 -5.62
C ASN A 151 4.85 -13.66 -4.10
N ILE A 152 3.66 -14.05 -3.64
CA ILE A 152 3.42 -14.39 -2.23
C ILE A 152 3.82 -15.86 -2.05
N ASP A 153 4.98 -16.08 -1.43
CA ASP A 153 5.46 -17.42 -1.12
C ASP A 153 4.57 -18.05 -0.03
N LYS A 154 3.82 -19.11 -0.40
CA LYS A 154 2.93 -19.83 0.50
C LYS A 154 3.66 -20.55 1.64
N GLN A 155 4.97 -20.72 1.54
CA GLN A 155 5.81 -21.24 2.63
C GLN A 155 6.17 -20.16 3.65
N GLN A 156 5.98 -18.88 3.32
CA GLN A 156 6.28 -17.74 4.20
C GLN A 156 5.02 -16.99 4.62
N PHE A 157 3.95 -17.06 3.83
CA PHE A 157 2.71 -16.34 4.05
C PHE A 157 1.53 -17.28 3.94
N HIS A 158 0.60 -17.19 4.90
CA HIS A 158 -0.66 -17.94 4.88
C HIS A 158 -1.84 -16.99 4.85
N LEU A 159 -2.92 -17.43 4.19
CA LEU A 159 -4.20 -16.72 4.20
C LEU A 159 -4.80 -16.79 5.61
N VAL A 160 -5.29 -15.66 6.10
CA VAL A 160 -6.00 -15.54 7.38
C VAL A 160 -7.33 -14.84 7.18
N ASP A 161 -8.31 -15.21 8.01
CA ASP A 161 -9.56 -14.47 8.12
C ASP A 161 -9.38 -13.30 9.09
N GLU A 162 -9.93 -12.15 8.74
CA GLU A 162 -9.97 -10.96 9.59
C GLU A 162 -11.42 -10.49 9.68
N GLU A 163 -11.94 -10.33 10.90
CA GLU A 163 -13.35 -10.03 11.15
C GLU A 163 -13.85 -8.76 10.44
N GLU A 164 -12.99 -7.75 10.30
CA GLU A 164 -13.33 -6.49 9.62
C GLU A 164 -13.23 -6.56 8.09
N ILE A 165 -12.75 -7.69 7.53
CA ILE A 165 -12.52 -7.85 6.08
C ILE A 165 -13.55 -8.83 5.51
N PRO A 166 -14.37 -8.39 4.52
CA PRO A 166 -15.33 -9.27 3.87
C PRO A 166 -14.66 -10.47 3.20
N GLY A 167 -15.06 -11.69 3.60
CA GLY A 167 -14.54 -12.93 3.03
C GLY A 167 -15.28 -13.37 1.76
N GLU A 168 -16.43 -12.77 1.47
CA GLU A 168 -17.27 -13.09 0.34
C GLU A 168 -16.82 -12.39 -0.96
N ARG A 169 -17.26 -12.98 -2.08
CA ARG A 169 -16.98 -12.46 -3.42
C ARG A 169 -17.65 -11.11 -3.63
N GLN A 170 -16.88 -10.13 -4.03
CA GLN A 170 -17.35 -8.80 -4.40
C GLN A 170 -17.60 -8.73 -5.91
N LEU A 171 -18.53 -7.86 -6.32
CA LEU A 171 -18.86 -7.62 -7.73
C LEU A 171 -19.01 -6.11 -8.01
N GLU A 172 -18.33 -5.65 -9.06
CA GLU A 172 -18.45 -4.30 -9.62
C GLU A 172 -18.46 -4.37 -11.15
N GLY A 173 -19.64 -4.20 -11.74
CA GLY A 173 -19.83 -4.42 -13.17
C GLY A 173 -19.63 -5.89 -13.54
N ASP A 174 -18.75 -6.16 -14.50
CA ASP A 174 -18.36 -7.49 -14.95
C ASP A 174 -17.13 -8.05 -14.22
N ILE A 175 -16.57 -7.29 -13.25
CA ILE A 175 -15.37 -7.67 -12.53
C ILE A 175 -15.75 -8.13 -11.12
N SER A 176 -15.29 -9.33 -10.77
CA SER A 176 -15.36 -9.85 -9.40
C SER A 176 -14.00 -9.91 -8.74
N TYR A 177 -13.97 -9.78 -7.43
CA TYR A 177 -12.74 -9.84 -6.65
C TYR A 177 -12.99 -10.29 -5.21
N PHE A 178 -11.94 -10.67 -4.50
CA PHE A 178 -11.96 -10.96 -3.05
C PHE A 178 -11.02 -10.01 -2.33
N PHE A 179 -11.38 -9.60 -1.12
CA PHE A 179 -10.42 -9.01 -0.18
C PHE A 179 -9.77 -10.15 0.60
N ARG A 180 -8.44 -10.29 0.49
CA ARG A 180 -7.67 -11.35 1.16
C ARG A 180 -6.62 -10.75 2.07
N VAL A 181 -6.36 -11.43 3.18
CA VAL A 181 -5.33 -11.03 4.12
C VAL A 181 -4.33 -12.15 4.28
N TYR A 182 -3.06 -11.86 4.02
CA TYR A 182 -1.97 -12.79 4.21
C TYR A 182 -1.11 -12.35 5.39
N LYS A 183 -0.71 -13.31 6.22
CA LYS A 183 0.17 -13.07 7.37
C LYS A 183 1.46 -13.86 7.18
N LYS A 184 2.60 -13.21 7.43
CA LYS A 184 3.90 -13.86 7.48
C LYS A 184 3.93 -14.88 8.64
N LEU A 185 4.49 -16.06 8.41
CA LEU A 185 4.71 -17.09 9.44
C LEU A 185 5.65 -16.59 10.55
#